data_AF-A0A1F6FI55-F1
#
_entry.id   AF-A0A1F6FI55-F1
#
_cell.length_a   1.000
_cell.length_b   1.000
_cell.length_c   1.000
_cell.angle_alpha   90.00
_cell.angle_beta   90.00
_cell.angle_gamma   90.00
#
_symmetry.space_group_name_H-M   'P 1'
#
loop_
_entity.id
_entity.type
_entity.pdbx_description
1 polymer ?
#
loop_
_entity_poly.entity_id
_entity_poly.type
_entity_poly.pdbx_seq_one_letter_code
_entity_poly.pdbx_strand_id
1 'polypeptide(L)'
;MVQNKEKYLKAREFRQRGFSYSEIAKIVGVSKSTVSNWFAKQSFSKKVRKDNEIKARRDNVKRVSLVNKARKAERTSHYKEAVKSAETEFKHFKSAPLFLAGLSIYMADGDLVHPSQIRLPSQRPHVHKIFIKFLKEFLGVERSLIYSKPHLTITNDVIAKKKLLWWIDRLPRIVLNS
;
A
#
# COMPACT_ATOMS: atom_id res chain seq x y z
N MET A 1 18.44 -15.03 -42.05
CA MET A 1 19.19 -14.01 -42.81
C MET A 1 18.71 -12.64 -42.32
N VAL A 2 19.60 -11.76 -41.85
CA VAL A 2 19.20 -10.45 -41.32
C VAL A 2 18.74 -9.57 -42.49
N GLN A 3 17.43 -9.57 -42.76
CA GLN A 3 16.83 -8.52 -43.57
C GLN A 3 17.16 -7.18 -42.90
N ASN A 4 17.95 -6.37 -43.62
CA ASN A 4 18.34 -5.00 -43.26
C ASN A 4 19.54 -4.86 -42.28
N LYS A 5 20.75 -5.11 -42.81
CA LYS A 5 22.06 -4.94 -42.13
C LYS A 5 22.27 -3.52 -41.56
N GLU A 6 21.76 -2.51 -42.26
CA GLU A 6 21.83 -1.10 -41.84
C GLU A 6 21.05 -0.84 -40.54
N LYS A 7 19.81 -1.33 -40.47
CA LYS A 7 18.99 -1.26 -39.25
C LYS A 7 19.65 -1.97 -38.07
N TYR A 8 20.30 -3.12 -38.29
CA TYR A 8 21.04 -3.82 -37.24
C TYR A 8 22.23 -3.00 -36.72
N LEU A 9 23.04 -2.41 -37.60
CA LEU A 9 24.20 -1.60 -37.21
C LEU A 9 23.77 -0.37 -36.40
N LYS A 10 22.74 0.34 -36.88
CA LYS A 10 22.15 1.48 -36.17
C LYS A 10 21.59 1.08 -34.81
N ALA A 11 20.89 -0.05 -34.74
CA ALA A 11 20.35 -0.58 -33.49
C ALA A 11 21.46 -0.97 -32.48
N ARG A 12 22.59 -1.51 -32.97
CA ARG A 12 23.74 -1.87 -32.14
C ARG A 12 24.40 -0.62 -31.54
N GLU A 13 24.57 0.43 -32.33
CA GLU A 13 25.12 1.71 -31.87
C GLU A 13 24.26 2.31 -30.75
N PHE A 14 22.94 2.40 -30.96
CA PHE A 14 22.03 2.87 -29.92
C PHE A 14 22.05 1.97 -28.68
N ARG A 15 22.17 0.65 -28.86
CA ARG A 15 22.25 -0.25 -27.71
C ARG A 15 23.52 -0.02 -26.89
N GLN A 16 24.67 0.17 -27.54
CA GLN A 16 25.94 0.49 -26.87
C GLN A 16 25.88 1.84 -26.14
N ARG A 17 25.14 2.81 -26.68
CA ARG A 17 24.87 4.11 -26.05
C ARG A 17 23.90 4.05 -24.86
N GLY A 18 23.31 2.89 -24.56
CA GLY A 18 22.44 2.70 -23.39
C GLY A 18 20.94 2.59 -23.68
N PHE A 19 20.49 2.70 -24.92
CA PHE A 19 19.07 2.73 -25.23
C PHE A 19 18.39 1.37 -24.99
N SER A 20 17.16 1.39 -24.49
CA SER A 20 16.31 0.21 -24.31
C SER A 20 15.80 -0.34 -25.64
N TYR A 21 15.37 -1.60 -25.65
CA TYR A 21 14.83 -2.21 -26.88
C TYR A 21 13.58 -1.50 -27.41
N SER A 22 12.74 -0.95 -26.52
CA SER A 22 11.57 -0.15 -26.90
C SER A 22 11.95 1.17 -27.57
N GLU A 23 13.01 1.84 -27.10
CA GLU A 23 13.47 3.09 -27.71
C GLU A 23 14.13 2.82 -29.06
N ILE A 24 14.98 1.78 -29.14
CA ILE A 24 15.62 1.36 -30.39
C ILE A 24 14.57 0.98 -31.43
N ALA A 25 13.55 0.21 -31.05
CA ALA A 25 12.46 -0.18 -31.93
C ALA A 25 11.77 1.04 -32.57
N LYS A 26 11.49 2.07 -31.78
CA LYS A 26 10.91 3.34 -32.25
C LYS A 26 11.85 4.10 -33.19
N ILE A 27 13.13 4.22 -32.83
CA ILE A 27 14.13 5.00 -33.60
C ILE A 27 14.46 4.34 -34.94
N VAL A 28 14.58 3.01 -34.96
CA VAL A 28 15.02 2.24 -36.14
C VAL A 28 13.84 1.78 -37.01
N GLY A 29 12.61 1.90 -36.52
CA GLY A 29 11.40 1.48 -37.24
C GLY A 29 11.36 -0.04 -37.42
N VAL A 30 11.50 -0.77 -36.31
CA VAL A 30 11.39 -2.23 -36.24
C VAL A 30 10.60 -2.65 -35.01
N SER A 31 10.10 -3.87 -34.98
CA SER A 31 9.43 -4.39 -33.79
C SER A 31 10.40 -4.59 -32.62
N LYS A 32 9.91 -4.48 -31.38
CA LYS A 32 10.69 -4.77 -30.17
C LYS A 32 11.19 -6.22 -30.14
N SER A 33 10.42 -7.17 -30.65
CA SER A 33 10.82 -8.58 -30.74
C SER A 33 12.00 -8.77 -31.69
N THR A 34 12.05 -8.02 -32.80
CA THR A 34 13.22 -8.00 -33.70
C THR A 34 14.50 -7.55 -32.97
N VAL A 35 14.43 -6.44 -32.23
CA VAL A 35 15.57 -5.92 -31.45
C VAL A 35 16.00 -6.92 -30.35
N SER A 36 15.02 -7.55 -29.70
CA SER A 36 15.28 -8.60 -28.70
C SER A 36 16.00 -9.79 -29.33
N ASN A 37 15.54 -10.28 -30.47
CA ASN A 37 16.15 -11.40 -31.18
C ASN A 37 17.61 -11.11 -31.56
N TRP A 38 17.94 -9.87 -31.91
CA TRP A 38 19.31 -9.46 -32.24
C TRP A 38 20.25 -9.42 -31.03
N PHE A 39 19.79 -8.89 -29.89
CA PHE A 39 20.71 -8.50 -28.80
C PHE A 39 20.53 -9.29 -27.50
N ALA A 40 19.47 -10.09 -27.33
CA ALA A 40 19.18 -10.77 -26.06
C ALA A 40 20.28 -11.72 -25.59
N LYS A 41 20.96 -12.39 -26.52
CA LYS A 41 22.05 -13.33 -26.21
C LYS A 41 23.42 -12.66 -26.02
N GLN A 42 23.55 -11.38 -26.37
CA GLN A 42 24.84 -10.68 -26.35
C GLN A 42 25.19 -10.16 -24.95
N SER A 43 26.42 -10.44 -24.50
CA SER A 43 26.91 -10.09 -23.16
C SER A 43 26.88 -8.58 -22.89
N PHE A 44 27.32 -7.75 -23.83
CA PHE A 44 27.28 -6.29 -23.67
C PHE A 44 25.84 -5.77 -23.52
N SER A 45 24.88 -6.35 -24.25
CA SER A 45 23.49 -5.95 -24.15
C SER A 45 22.89 -6.31 -22.79
N LYS A 46 23.30 -7.44 -22.19
CA LYS A 46 22.93 -7.78 -20.81
C LYS A 46 23.48 -6.78 -19.81
N LYS A 47 24.73 -6.31 -19.98
CA LYS A 47 25.33 -5.26 -19.14
C LYS A 47 24.53 -3.95 -19.23
N VAL A 48 24.26 -3.48 -20.44
CA VAL A 48 23.44 -2.26 -20.64
C VAL A 48 22.05 -2.39 -20.01
N ARG A 49 21.44 -3.58 -20.06
CA ARG A 49 20.14 -3.82 -19.39
C ARG A 49 20.27 -3.61 -17.88
N LYS A 50 21.31 -4.17 -17.25
CA LYS A 50 21.56 -4.01 -15.82
C LYS A 50 21.78 -2.54 -15.44
N ASP A 51 22.55 -1.81 -16.25
CA ASP A 51 22.80 -0.38 -16.02
C ASP A 51 21.51 0.43 -16.12
N ASN A 52 20.66 0.13 -17.09
CA ASN A 52 19.33 0.74 -17.23
C ASN A 52 18.41 0.41 -16.05
N GLU A 53 18.44 -0.82 -15.55
CA GLU A 53 17.66 -1.23 -14.37
C GLU A 53 18.11 -0.48 -13.10
N ILE A 54 19.41 -0.28 -12.93
CA ILE A 54 19.98 0.50 -11.81
C ILE A 54 19.56 1.97 -11.93
N LYS A 55 19.69 2.57 -13.12
CA LYS A 55 19.27 3.95 -13.37
C LYS A 55 17.78 4.15 -13.12
N ALA A 56 16.95 3.28 -13.70
CA ALA A 56 15.50 3.32 -13.53
C ALA A 56 15.09 3.16 -12.06
N ARG A 57 15.77 2.30 -11.30
CA ARG A 57 15.56 2.16 -9.85
C ARG A 57 15.85 3.47 -9.12
N ARG A 58 16.99 4.10 -9.40
CA ARG A 58 17.39 5.39 -8.78
C ARG A 58 16.39 6.50 -9.09
N ASP A 59 15.98 6.62 -10.35
CA ASP A 59 15.04 7.64 -10.79
C ASP A 59 13.64 7.40 -10.20
N ASN A 60 13.21 6.14 -10.11
CA ASN A 60 11.95 5.80 -9.46
C ASN A 60 11.97 6.14 -7.96
N VAL A 61 13.08 5.89 -7.25
CA VAL A 61 13.21 6.27 -5.83
C VAL A 61 13.06 7.79 -5.65
N LYS A 62 13.71 8.59 -6.50
CA LYS A 62 13.58 10.06 -6.48
C LYS A 62 12.13 10.49 -6.74
N ARG A 63 11.50 9.92 -7.77
CA ARG A 63 10.12 10.23 -8.14
C ARG A 63 9.14 9.89 -7.02
N VAL A 64 9.26 8.71 -6.43
CA VAL A 64 8.42 8.28 -5.29
C VAL A 64 8.63 9.19 -4.09
N SER A 65 9.87 9.59 -3.80
CA SER A 65 10.17 10.54 -2.71
C SER A 65 9.48 11.89 -2.91
N LEU A 66 9.51 12.45 -4.13
CA LEU A 66 8.83 13.72 -4.44
C LEU A 66 7.31 13.61 -4.28
N VAL A 67 6.69 12.55 -4.79
CA VAL A 67 5.25 12.30 -4.61
C VAL A 67 4.91 12.16 -3.13
N ASN A 68 5.73 11.44 -2.37
CA ASN A 68 5.54 11.26 -0.93
C ASN A 68 5.64 12.58 -0.17
N LYS A 69 6.57 13.47 -0.55
CA LYS A 69 6.74 14.80 0.04
C LYS A 69 5.54 15.69 -0.25
N ALA A 70 5.08 15.74 -1.50
CA ALA A 70 3.92 16.52 -1.91
C ALA A 70 2.65 16.11 -1.13
N ARG A 71 2.42 14.81 -0.99
CA ARG A 71 1.26 14.27 -0.26
C ARG A 71 1.40 14.29 1.28
N LYS A 72 2.54 14.76 1.83
CA LYS A 72 2.77 14.74 3.28
C LYS A 72 1.85 15.71 4.03
N ALA A 73 1.63 16.90 3.48
CA ALA A 73 0.78 17.92 4.10
C ALA A 73 -0.68 17.44 4.17
N GLU A 74 -1.21 16.94 3.06
CA GLU A 74 -2.55 16.36 2.94
C GLU A 74 -2.76 15.20 3.94
N ARG A 75 -1.85 14.22 3.97
CA ARG A 75 -1.91 13.11 4.95
C ARG A 75 -1.89 13.60 6.40
N THR A 76 -1.12 14.65 6.69
CA THR A 76 -1.07 15.25 8.03
C THR A 76 -2.39 15.92 8.38
N SER A 77 -3.03 16.61 7.44
CA SER A 77 -4.34 17.25 7.65
C SER A 77 -5.41 16.21 7.97
N HIS A 78 -5.57 15.21 7.10
CA HIS A 78 -6.54 14.13 7.31
C HIS A 78 -6.30 13.39 8.63
N TYR A 79 -5.04 13.25 9.04
CA TYR A 79 -4.74 12.66 10.34
C TYR A 79 -5.21 13.53 11.51
N LYS A 80 -4.96 14.84 11.46
CA LYS A 80 -5.43 15.77 12.50
C LYS A 80 -6.96 15.77 12.60
N GLU A 81 -7.64 15.79 11.46
CA GLU A 81 -9.10 15.70 11.39
C GLU A 81 -9.62 14.40 11.99
N ALA A 82 -9.01 13.26 11.64
CA ALA A 82 -9.37 11.96 12.18
C ALA A 82 -9.21 11.89 13.71
N VAL A 83 -8.13 12.45 14.26
CA VAL A 83 -7.90 12.51 15.72
C VAL A 83 -8.95 13.38 16.41
N LYS A 84 -9.26 14.55 15.85
CA LYS A 84 -10.27 15.46 16.41
C LYS A 84 -11.65 14.78 16.45
N SER A 85 -12.02 14.12 15.35
CA SER A 85 -13.27 13.36 15.24
C SER A 85 -13.27 12.17 16.22
N ALA A 86 -12.16 11.44 16.34
CA ALA A 86 -12.04 10.33 17.29
C ALA A 86 -12.25 10.77 18.75
N GLU A 87 -11.74 11.95 19.13
CA GLU A 87 -11.93 12.51 20.47
C GLU A 87 -13.40 12.80 20.76
N THR A 88 -14.09 13.47 19.83
CA THR A 88 -15.52 13.76 19.97
C THR A 88 -16.34 12.46 20.03
N GLU A 89 -16.08 11.52 19.13
CA GLU A 89 -16.73 10.20 19.08
C GLU A 89 -16.55 9.44 20.39
N PHE A 90 -15.32 9.40 20.93
CA PHE A 90 -15.02 8.72 22.18
C PHE A 90 -15.80 9.27 23.37
N LYS A 91 -15.95 10.60 23.47
CA LYS A 91 -16.73 11.24 24.55
C LYS A 91 -18.19 10.80 24.54
N HIS A 92 -18.76 10.57 23.35
CA HIS A 92 -20.15 10.12 23.18
C HIS A 92 -20.30 8.61 23.34
N PHE A 93 -19.34 7.82 22.86
CA PHE A 93 -19.48 6.36 22.79
C PHE A 93 -18.95 5.62 24.02
N LYS A 94 -18.17 6.27 24.90
CA LYS A 94 -17.51 5.62 26.05
C LYS A 94 -18.43 4.86 27.02
N SER A 95 -19.72 5.20 27.07
CA SER A 95 -20.72 4.51 27.91
C SER A 95 -21.44 3.36 27.18
N ALA A 96 -21.27 3.22 25.87
CA ALA A 96 -21.94 2.19 25.09
C ALA A 96 -21.27 0.82 25.31
N PRO A 97 -22.02 -0.22 25.74
CA PRO A 97 -21.44 -1.54 26.01
C PRO A 97 -20.75 -2.16 24.78
N LEU A 98 -21.33 -2.00 23.59
CA LEU A 98 -20.74 -2.51 22.34
C LEU A 98 -19.42 -1.79 21.99
N PHE A 99 -19.31 -0.50 22.32
CA PHE A 99 -18.10 0.28 22.06
C PHE A 99 -16.95 -0.26 22.90
N LEU A 100 -17.16 -0.36 24.22
CA LEU A 100 -16.16 -0.90 25.15
C LEU A 100 -15.78 -2.34 24.79
N ALA A 101 -16.77 -3.20 24.53
CA ALA A 101 -16.53 -4.59 24.13
C ALA A 101 -15.68 -4.70 22.85
N GLY A 102 -15.97 -3.87 21.83
CA GLY A 102 -15.20 -3.86 20.59
C GLY A 102 -13.76 -3.40 20.77
N LEU A 103 -13.53 -2.35 21.57
CA LEU A 103 -12.18 -1.90 21.92
C LEU A 103 -11.41 -2.96 22.71
N SER A 104 -12.04 -3.58 23.71
CA SER A 104 -11.42 -4.63 24.52
C SER A 104 -11.07 -5.87 23.69
N ILE A 105 -11.96 -6.32 22.80
CA ILE A 105 -11.68 -7.42 21.86
C ILE A 105 -10.44 -7.11 21.02
N TYR A 106 -10.38 -5.91 20.45
CA TYR A 106 -9.26 -5.55 19.59
C TYR A 106 -7.96 -5.35 20.34
N MET A 107 -8.01 -4.83 21.56
CA MET A 107 -6.83 -4.71 22.42
C MET A 107 -6.26 -6.08 22.83
N ALA A 108 -7.13 -7.08 23.02
CA ALA A 108 -6.72 -8.43 23.43
C ALA A 108 -6.20 -9.28 22.25
N ASP A 109 -6.96 -9.33 21.15
CA ASP A 109 -6.72 -10.27 20.04
C ASP A 109 -6.32 -9.59 18.73
N GLY A 110 -6.38 -8.26 18.65
CA GLY A 110 -6.20 -7.50 17.39
C GLY A 110 -4.74 -7.20 17.04
N ASP A 111 -4.50 -6.98 15.75
CA ASP A 111 -3.18 -6.56 15.26
C ASP A 111 -2.94 -5.07 15.53
N LEU A 112 -2.25 -4.73 16.62
CA LEU A 112 -1.92 -3.33 16.97
C LEU A 112 -0.77 -2.74 16.14
N VAL A 113 -0.03 -3.56 15.39
CA VAL A 113 1.22 -3.19 14.72
C VAL A 113 0.99 -2.73 13.29
N HIS A 114 0.08 -3.36 12.55
CA HIS A 114 -0.10 -3.05 11.14
C HIS A 114 -0.64 -1.61 10.95
N PRO A 115 0.01 -0.80 10.08
CA PRO A 115 -0.26 0.65 10.04
C PRO A 115 -1.62 1.04 9.43
N SER A 116 -2.23 0.16 8.64
CA SER A 116 -3.38 0.50 7.79
C SER A 116 -4.49 -0.55 7.73
N GLN A 117 -4.34 -1.67 8.44
CA GLN A 117 -5.31 -2.76 8.37
C GLN A 117 -5.82 -3.05 9.77
N ILE A 118 -7.12 -3.27 9.87
CA ILE A 118 -7.74 -3.74 11.08
C ILE A 118 -7.85 -5.26 10.92
N ARG A 119 -6.92 -5.99 11.54
CA ARG A 119 -6.91 -7.45 11.55
C ARG A 119 -7.26 -7.95 12.94
N LEU A 120 -8.11 -8.96 12.99
CA LEU A 120 -8.46 -9.71 14.18
C LEU A 120 -8.19 -11.19 13.88
N PRO A 121 -6.99 -11.71 14.18
CA PRO A 121 -6.57 -13.09 13.97
C PRO A 121 -7.27 -14.12 14.89
N SER A 122 -8.53 -13.89 15.24
CA SER A 122 -9.33 -14.85 16.01
C SER A 122 -9.95 -15.89 15.08
N GLN A 123 -10.21 -17.10 15.58
CA GLN A 123 -11.00 -18.13 14.90
C GLN A 123 -12.43 -18.22 15.46
N ARG A 124 -12.76 -17.38 16.47
CA ARG A 124 -14.01 -17.45 17.22
C ARG A 124 -15.13 -16.70 16.48
N PRO A 125 -16.18 -17.39 15.98
CA PRO A 125 -17.22 -16.73 15.17
C PRO A 125 -18.03 -15.68 15.93
N HIS A 126 -18.25 -15.87 17.23
CA HIS A 126 -18.97 -14.90 18.07
C HIS A 126 -18.16 -13.61 18.27
N VAL A 127 -16.84 -13.72 18.44
CA VAL A 127 -15.93 -12.56 18.52
C VAL A 127 -16.00 -11.77 17.21
N HIS A 128 -15.95 -12.44 16.06
CA HIS A 128 -16.11 -11.78 14.76
C HIS A 128 -17.46 -11.07 14.64
N LYS A 129 -18.57 -11.69 15.06
CA LYS A 129 -19.89 -11.05 14.99
C LYS A 129 -19.96 -9.76 15.81
N ILE A 130 -19.47 -9.78 17.04
CA ILE A 130 -19.45 -8.61 17.93
C ILE A 130 -18.56 -7.52 17.31
N PHE A 131 -17.35 -7.89 16.87
CA PHE A 131 -16.42 -6.94 16.30
C PHE A 131 -16.93 -6.34 14.99
N ILE A 132 -17.56 -7.13 14.10
CA ILE A 132 -18.21 -6.62 12.89
C ILE A 132 -19.31 -5.61 13.23
N LYS A 133 -20.11 -5.88 14.27
CA LYS A 133 -21.15 -4.94 14.70
C LYS A 133 -20.53 -3.63 15.20
N PHE A 134 -19.48 -3.71 16.01
CA PHE A 134 -18.69 -2.56 16.45
C PHE A 134 -18.13 -1.74 15.28
N LEU A 135 -17.53 -2.41 14.29
CA LEU A 135 -16.92 -1.78 13.11
C LEU A 135 -17.96 -1.01 12.27
N LYS A 136 -19.16 -1.58 12.11
CA LYS A 136 -20.25 -0.93 11.39
C LYS A 136 -20.80 0.27 12.15
N GLU A 137 -21.04 0.09 13.45
CA GLU A 137 -21.71 1.08 14.28
C GLU A 137 -20.83 2.32 14.54
N PHE A 138 -19.56 2.11 14.88
CA PHE A 138 -18.69 3.19 15.36
C PHE A 138 -17.63 3.62 14.36
N LEU A 139 -17.20 2.74 13.46
CA LEU A 139 -16.21 3.06 12.43
C LEU A 139 -16.82 3.23 11.04
N GLY A 140 -18.13 2.99 10.87
CA GLY A 140 -18.82 3.13 9.59
C GLY A 140 -18.31 2.18 8.50
N VAL A 141 -17.66 1.07 8.87
CA VAL A 141 -17.05 0.16 7.90
C VAL A 141 -18.12 -0.62 7.15
N GLU A 142 -18.14 -0.48 5.83
CA GLU A 142 -19.04 -1.26 4.98
C GLU A 142 -18.73 -2.75 5.01
N ARG A 143 -19.77 -3.58 4.91
CA ARG A 143 -19.62 -5.06 4.90
C ARG A 143 -18.74 -5.56 3.74
N SER A 144 -18.75 -4.85 2.61
CA SER A 144 -17.95 -5.13 1.41
C SER A 144 -16.44 -5.13 1.68
N LEU A 145 -15.99 -4.40 2.71
CA LEU A 145 -14.58 -4.25 3.07
C LEU A 145 -14.10 -5.30 4.09
N ILE A 146 -15.02 -6.16 4.58
CA ILE A 146 -14.74 -7.14 5.63
C ILE A 146 -14.53 -8.51 5.01
N TYR A 147 -13.28 -8.97 5.02
CA TYR A 147 -12.92 -10.33 4.64
C TYR A 147 -12.85 -11.20 5.90
N SER A 148 -13.70 -12.22 5.98
CA SER A 148 -13.92 -12.98 7.22
C SER A 148 -13.66 -14.48 7.06
N LYS A 149 -12.53 -14.90 6.47
CA LYS A 149 -12.06 -16.30 6.47
C LYS A 149 -10.54 -16.37 6.26
N PRO A 150 -9.75 -17.08 7.10
CA PRO A 150 -10.06 -17.63 8.42
C PRO A 150 -9.97 -16.59 9.55
N HIS A 151 -9.39 -15.42 9.27
CA HIS A 151 -9.32 -14.27 10.17
C HIS A 151 -10.22 -13.15 9.67
N LEU A 152 -10.62 -12.25 10.56
CA LEU A 152 -11.29 -11.03 10.15
C LEU A 152 -10.24 -9.99 9.75
N THR A 153 -10.30 -9.51 8.51
CA THR A 153 -9.45 -8.45 7.99
C THR A 153 -10.30 -7.40 7.31
N ILE A 154 -10.12 -6.15 7.73
CA ILE A 154 -10.55 -4.98 6.97
C ILE A 154 -9.33 -4.42 6.25
N THR A 155 -9.46 -4.31 4.93
CA THR A 155 -8.36 -3.90 4.06
C THR A 155 -8.39 -2.39 3.83
N ASN A 156 -7.22 -1.76 4.00
CA ASN A 156 -6.86 -0.41 3.53
C ASN A 156 -7.63 0.79 4.11
N ASP A 157 -8.10 0.71 5.35
CA ASP A 157 -8.61 1.90 6.05
C ASP A 157 -7.62 2.41 7.11
N VAL A 158 -6.70 3.27 6.67
CA VAL A 158 -5.70 3.93 7.53
C VAL A 158 -6.37 4.83 8.56
N ILE A 159 -7.48 5.48 8.20
CA ILE A 159 -8.14 6.45 9.07
C ILE A 159 -8.88 5.71 10.18
N ALA A 160 -9.70 4.71 9.84
CA ALA A 160 -10.39 3.87 10.83
C ALA A 160 -9.40 3.15 11.75
N LYS A 161 -8.31 2.60 11.20
CA LYS A 161 -7.26 1.96 12.02
C LYS A 161 -6.66 2.93 13.03
N LYS A 162 -6.38 4.17 12.63
CA LYS A 162 -5.83 5.19 13.53
C LYS A 162 -6.83 5.65 14.58
N LYS A 163 -8.10 5.87 14.21
CA LYS A 163 -9.17 6.18 15.16
C LYS A 163 -9.28 5.08 16.23
N LEU A 164 -9.33 3.81 15.80
CA LEU A 164 -9.39 2.65 16.68
C LEU A 164 -8.23 2.61 17.68
N LEU A 165 -6.99 2.79 17.20
CA LEU A 165 -5.81 2.81 18.08
C LEU A 165 -5.82 4.00 19.05
N TRP A 166 -6.29 5.16 18.59
CA TRP A 166 -6.44 6.34 19.44
C TRP A 166 -7.46 6.11 20.56
N TRP A 167 -8.59 5.45 20.27
CA TRP A 167 -9.58 5.07 21.30
C TRP A 167 -9.03 4.06 22.30
N ILE A 168 -8.25 3.08 21.86
CA ILE A 168 -7.63 2.07 22.73
C ILE A 168 -6.65 2.70 23.71
N ASP A 169 -5.82 3.65 23.26
CA ASP A 169 -4.90 4.40 24.14
C ASP A 169 -5.64 5.18 25.25
N ARG A 170 -6.91 5.52 25.03
CA ARG A 170 -7.74 6.26 25.99
C ARG A 170 -8.59 5.36 26.89
N LEU A 171 -8.70 4.07 26.59
CA LEU A 171 -9.49 3.12 27.36
C LEU A 171 -9.06 2.99 28.83
N PRO A 172 -7.74 2.96 29.18
CA PRO A 172 -7.31 2.92 30.58
C PRO A 172 -7.81 4.12 31.41
N ARG A 173 -8.01 5.29 30.80
CA ARG A 173 -8.52 6.48 31.50
C ARG A 173 -9.98 6.36 31.91
N ILE A 174 -10.74 5.44 31.31
CA ILE A 174 -12.12 5.16 31.71
C ILE A 174 -12.13 4.21 32.90
N VAL A 175 -11.26 3.19 32.87
CA VAL A 175 -11.29 2.06 33.82
C VAL A 175 -10.51 2.34 35.10
N LEU A 176 -9.45 3.15 35.02
CA LEU A 176 -8.54 3.41 36.15
C LEU A 176 -8.80 4.74 36.86
N ASN A 177 -9.60 5.64 36.28
CA ASN A 177 -9.95 6.94 36.87
C ASN A 177 -11.44 7.03 37.28
N SER A 178 -12.13 5.89 37.33
CA SER A 178 -13.51 5.74 37.80
C SER A 178 -13.55 5.34 39.27
#